data_AF-A0A938JB08-F1
#
_entry.id   AF-A0A938JB08-F1
#
_cell.length_a   1.000
_cell.length_b   1.000
_cell.length_c   1.000
_cell.angle_alpha   90.00
_cell.angle_beta   90.00
_cell.angle_gamma   90.00
#
_symmetry.space_group_name_H-M   'P 1'
#
loop_
_entity.id
_entity.type
_entity.pdbx_description
1 polymer ?
#
loop_
_entity_poly.entity_id
_entity_poly.type
_entity_poly.pdbx_seq_one_letter_code
_entity_poly.pdbx_strand_id
1 'polypeptide(L)'
;MLWRKQGDDAAKALRAVGKQQPFRWLRQLDDAELERLAENVRGDLGACASRDDLLEAAARLHYQTRPRIEGRLARGEDVVDEEAARGRALALIFERRYGVSLERALDEGLPVEPSSEEAHLRVERVLRQLGLPYTVLDEGHWVFELDAASVHIRHYVASGSLDVYAPVRAWEDGDEGAEPLLRQNGGSVAGAFWGVCTFETAGDHLCACARLATAGLVPPAVSFALASVAQLVDAAQSADADD
;
A
#
# COMPACT_ATOMS: atom_id res chain seq x y z
N MET A 1 -4.95 -4.33 -2.68
CA MET A 1 -3.80 -5.11 -3.20
C MET A 1 -4.04 -6.57 -2.85
N LEU A 2 -4.43 -7.42 -3.81
CA LEU A 2 -4.61 -8.85 -3.55
C LEU A 2 -3.27 -9.44 -3.10
N TRP A 3 -3.21 -9.93 -1.86
CA TRP A 3 -2.27 -10.94 -1.38
C TRP A 3 -2.37 -12.14 -2.33
N ARG A 4 -1.65 -12.08 -3.46
CA ARG A 4 -1.75 -13.10 -4.51
C ARG A 4 -1.25 -14.40 -3.92
N LYS A 5 -2.16 -15.38 -3.86
CA LYS A 5 -1.91 -16.82 -3.82
C LYS A 5 -0.63 -17.18 -4.60
N GLN A 6 0.49 -17.32 -3.90
CA GLN A 6 1.71 -17.96 -4.41
C GLN A 6 1.93 -19.23 -3.57
N GLY A 7 1.16 -20.27 -3.88
CA GLY A 7 1.34 -21.61 -3.31
C GLY A 7 2.64 -22.31 -3.76
N ASP A 8 3.39 -21.72 -4.69
CA ASP A 8 4.54 -22.33 -5.38
C ASP A 8 5.93 -21.87 -4.88
N ASP A 9 6.00 -21.05 -3.84
CA ASP A 9 7.28 -20.47 -3.41
C ASP A 9 8.15 -21.44 -2.58
N ALA A 10 7.56 -22.27 -1.73
CA ALA A 10 8.30 -23.06 -0.73
C ALA A 10 9.21 -24.15 -1.34
N ALA A 11 8.66 -25.05 -2.15
CA ALA A 11 9.45 -26.09 -2.82
C ALA A 11 10.49 -25.50 -3.79
N LYS A 12 10.12 -24.42 -4.49
CA LYS A 12 11.04 -23.70 -5.38
C LYS A 12 12.15 -23.00 -4.60
N ALA A 13 11.86 -22.44 -3.43
CA ALA A 13 12.85 -21.85 -2.53
C ALA A 13 13.80 -22.93 -2.01
N LEU A 14 13.30 -24.05 -1.50
CA LEU A 14 14.12 -25.17 -1.03
C LEU A 14 15.04 -25.73 -2.14
N ARG A 15 14.54 -25.90 -3.37
CA ARG A 15 15.37 -26.28 -4.52
C ARG A 15 16.46 -25.26 -4.84
N ALA A 16 16.20 -23.96 -4.60
CA ALA A 16 17.21 -22.91 -4.75
C ALA A 16 18.23 -22.92 -3.61
N VAL A 17 17.79 -23.16 -2.36
CA VAL A 17 18.65 -23.36 -1.20
C VAL A 17 19.62 -24.53 -1.45
N GLY A 18 19.14 -25.64 -2.00
CA GLY A 18 19.95 -26.82 -2.31
C GLY A 18 21.05 -26.60 -3.36
N LYS A 19 21.10 -25.44 -4.03
CA LYS A 19 22.21 -25.07 -4.91
C LYS A 19 23.41 -24.48 -4.16
N GLN A 20 23.22 -24.07 -2.90
CA GLN A 20 24.21 -23.37 -2.07
C GLN A 20 24.81 -24.33 -1.04
N GLN A 21 26.07 -24.11 -0.67
CA GLN A 21 26.63 -24.76 0.53
C GLN A 21 26.05 -24.08 1.78
N PRO A 22 25.81 -24.83 2.88
CA PRO A 22 26.06 -26.26 3.04
C PRO A 22 24.86 -27.17 2.68
N PHE A 23 23.83 -26.62 2.04
CA PHE A 23 22.53 -27.27 1.86
C PHE A 23 22.42 -28.22 0.65
N ARG A 24 23.54 -28.64 0.05
CA ARG A 24 23.52 -29.49 -1.16
C ARG A 24 22.82 -30.83 -0.96
N TRP A 25 22.74 -31.31 0.28
CA TRP A 25 21.99 -32.53 0.66
C TRP A 25 20.50 -32.46 0.29
N LEU A 26 19.91 -31.26 0.20
CA LEU A 26 18.52 -31.09 -0.25
C LEU A 26 18.27 -31.63 -1.67
N ARG A 27 19.32 -31.74 -2.50
CA ARG A 27 19.23 -32.31 -3.86
C ARG A 27 19.19 -33.83 -3.87
N GLN A 28 19.51 -34.46 -2.74
CA GLN A 28 19.55 -35.91 -2.59
C GLN A 28 18.24 -36.47 -2.01
N LEU A 29 17.37 -35.58 -1.51
CA LEU A 29 16.04 -35.95 -1.03
C LEU A 29 15.15 -36.39 -2.18
N ASP A 30 14.25 -37.32 -1.88
CA ASP A 30 13.18 -37.66 -2.81
C ASP A 30 12.08 -36.58 -2.83
N ASP A 31 11.14 -36.70 -3.78
CA ASP A 31 10.06 -35.72 -3.94
C ASP A 31 9.14 -35.65 -2.72
N ALA A 32 8.93 -36.76 -2.00
CA ALA A 32 8.05 -36.80 -0.82
C ALA A 32 8.69 -36.11 0.39
N GLU A 33 9.99 -36.32 0.60
CA GLU A 33 10.78 -35.67 1.66
C GLU A 33 10.90 -34.17 1.42
N LEU A 34 11.15 -33.76 0.17
CA LEU A 34 11.20 -32.36 -0.20
C LEU A 34 9.84 -31.67 -0.02
N GLU A 35 8.75 -32.35 -0.36
CA GLU A 35 7.40 -31.83 -0.19
C GLU A 35 7.02 -31.70 1.30
N ARG A 36 7.40 -32.67 2.15
CA ARG A 36 7.24 -32.55 3.61
C ARG A 36 7.97 -31.32 4.17
N LEU A 37 9.19 -31.06 3.70
CA LEU A 37 9.93 -29.85 4.08
C LEU A 37 9.24 -28.58 3.57
N ALA A 38 8.70 -28.61 2.35
CA ALA A 38 7.96 -27.50 1.78
C ALA A 38 6.67 -27.19 2.57
N GLU A 39 5.95 -28.22 3.03
CA GLU A 39 4.77 -28.07 3.89
C GLU A 39 5.11 -27.36 5.21
N ASN A 40 6.25 -27.71 5.84
CA ASN A 40 6.69 -27.01 7.05
C ASN A 40 6.97 -25.53 6.78
N VAL A 41 7.62 -25.20 5.66
CA VAL A 41 7.84 -23.80 5.25
C VAL A 41 6.51 -23.09 4.99
N ARG A 42 5.52 -23.76 4.38
CA ARG A 42 4.17 -23.19 4.21
C ARG A 42 3.47 -22.97 5.55
N GLY A 43 3.64 -23.88 6.51
CA GLY A 43 3.14 -23.73 7.88
C GLY A 43 3.72 -22.50 8.57
N ASP A 44 5.04 -22.31 8.48
CA ASP A 44 5.71 -21.11 9.00
C ASP A 44 5.19 -19.83 8.34
N LEU A 45 5.04 -19.83 7.02
CA LEU A 45 4.48 -18.70 6.26
C LEU A 45 3.03 -18.40 6.64
N GLY A 46 2.21 -19.44 6.85
CA GLY A 46 0.81 -19.30 7.25
C GLY A 46 0.62 -18.70 8.65
N ALA A 47 1.64 -18.80 9.51
CA ALA A 47 1.65 -18.17 10.82
C ALA A 47 2.07 -16.68 10.79
N CYS A 48 2.59 -16.19 9.67
CA CYS A 48 3.02 -14.79 9.52
C CYS A 48 1.86 -13.95 8.97
N ALA A 49 1.38 -12.97 9.75
CA ALA A 49 0.31 -12.06 9.32
C ALA A 49 0.85 -10.84 8.57
N SER A 50 2.12 -10.48 8.79
CA SER A 50 2.74 -9.28 8.22
C SER A 50 4.12 -9.55 7.58
N ARG A 51 4.64 -8.52 6.89
CA ARG A 51 6.03 -8.49 6.40
C ARG A 51 7.03 -8.62 7.56
N ASP A 52 6.74 -7.95 8.67
CA ASP A 52 7.64 -7.88 9.81
C ASP A 52 7.61 -9.21 10.59
N ASP A 53 6.45 -9.89 10.65
CA ASP A 53 6.33 -11.24 11.21
C ASP A 53 7.19 -12.24 10.41
N LEU A 54 7.20 -12.14 9.08
CA LEU A 54 8.03 -12.99 8.22
C LEU A 54 9.52 -12.67 8.40
N LEU A 55 9.88 -11.39 8.52
CA LEU A 55 11.25 -11.00 8.83
C LEU A 55 11.67 -11.59 10.18
N GLU A 56 10.86 -11.45 11.23
CA GLU A 56 11.13 -11.98 12.55
C GLU A 56 11.28 -13.50 12.54
N ALA A 57 10.38 -14.21 11.87
CA ALA A 57 10.45 -15.67 11.74
C ALA A 57 11.74 -16.14 11.04
N ALA A 58 12.12 -15.48 9.93
CA ALA A 58 13.35 -15.77 9.21
C ALA A 58 14.60 -15.41 10.05
N ALA A 59 14.59 -14.26 10.72
CA ALA A 59 15.66 -13.79 11.60
C ALA A 59 15.91 -14.74 12.76
N ARG A 60 14.83 -15.18 13.43
CA ARG A 60 14.90 -16.11 14.55
C ARG A 60 15.59 -17.41 14.15
N LEU A 61 15.17 -18.03 13.04
CA LEU A 61 15.78 -19.26 12.56
C LEU A 61 17.24 -19.05 12.10
N HIS A 62 17.54 -17.90 11.48
CA HIS A 62 18.90 -17.54 11.10
C HIS A 62 19.83 -17.49 12.31
N TYR A 63 19.48 -16.73 13.36
CA TYR A 63 20.31 -16.60 14.55
C TYR A 63 20.38 -17.89 15.38
N GLN A 64 19.31 -18.69 15.43
CA GLN A 64 19.31 -19.97 16.14
C GLN A 64 20.22 -21.01 15.47
N THR A 65 20.23 -21.06 14.14
CA THR A 65 20.90 -22.13 13.40
C THR A 65 22.31 -21.77 12.94
N ARG A 66 22.62 -20.49 12.75
CA ARG A 66 23.92 -20.03 12.25
C ARG A 66 25.11 -20.50 13.09
N PRO A 67 25.15 -20.38 14.43
CA PRO A 67 26.29 -20.86 15.23
C PRO A 67 26.48 -22.38 15.13
N ARG A 68 25.38 -23.14 14.99
CA ARG A 68 25.41 -24.60 14.84
C ARG A 68 26.05 -25.00 13.50
N ILE A 69 25.67 -24.31 12.42
CA ILE A 69 26.24 -24.54 11.09
C ILE A 69 27.72 -24.16 11.06
N GLU A 70 28.06 -22.95 11.51
CA GLU A 70 29.45 -22.45 11.52
C GLU A 70 30.36 -23.37 12.34
N GLY A 71 29.90 -23.83 13.51
CA GLY A 71 30.65 -24.76 14.34
C GLY A 71 30.90 -26.12 13.67
N ARG A 72 29.91 -26.67 12.96
CA ARG A 72 30.07 -27.93 12.20
C ARG A 72 31.01 -27.77 11.01
N LEU A 73 30.87 -26.68 10.25
CA LEU A 73 31.75 -26.37 9.13
C LEU A 73 33.20 -26.19 9.57
N ALA A 74 33.43 -25.52 10.70
CA ALA A 74 34.78 -25.35 11.26
C ALA A 74 35.43 -26.69 11.67
N ARG A 75 34.63 -27.71 11.99
CA ARG A 75 35.10 -29.08 12.28
C ARG A 75 35.20 -29.98 11.04
N GLY A 76 34.84 -29.48 9.85
CA GLY A 76 34.84 -30.25 8.61
C GLY A 76 33.72 -31.30 8.53
N GLU A 77 32.65 -31.13 9.31
CA GLU A 77 31.50 -32.04 9.32
C GLU A 77 30.50 -31.72 8.21
N ASP A 78 29.85 -32.76 7.66
CA ASP A 78 28.69 -32.58 6.79
C ASP A 78 27.53 -31.95 7.56
N VAL A 79 26.93 -30.90 7.00
CA VAL A 79 25.85 -30.16 7.65
C VAL A 79 24.51 -30.58 7.04
N VAL A 80 23.81 -31.46 7.75
CA VAL A 80 22.39 -31.76 7.51
C VAL A 80 21.58 -31.09 8.63
N ASP A 81 20.77 -30.11 8.23
CA ASP A 81 20.06 -29.24 9.16
C ASP A 81 18.78 -28.71 8.49
N GLU A 82 17.65 -29.36 8.79
CA GLU A 82 16.34 -29.03 8.22
C GLU A 82 15.85 -27.63 8.64
N GLU A 83 16.14 -27.24 9.87
CA GLU A 83 15.71 -25.98 10.44
C GLU A 83 16.46 -24.81 9.79
N ALA A 84 17.76 -24.98 9.55
CA ALA A 84 18.56 -24.04 8.79
C ALA A 84 18.11 -23.94 7.33
N ALA A 85 17.77 -25.07 6.70
CA ALA A 85 17.23 -25.10 5.35
C ALA A 85 15.88 -24.37 5.25
N ARG A 86 14.99 -24.55 6.23
CA ARG A 86 13.73 -23.81 6.36
C ARG A 86 13.98 -22.32 6.55
N GLY A 87 14.85 -21.94 7.47
CA GLY A 87 15.22 -20.54 7.71
C GLY A 87 15.74 -19.87 6.44
N ARG A 88 16.62 -20.54 5.69
CA ARG A 88 17.13 -20.04 4.40
C ARG A 88 16.05 -19.99 3.32
N ALA A 89 15.11 -20.93 3.31
CA ALA A 89 13.97 -20.88 2.40
C ALA A 89 13.06 -19.68 2.69
N LEU A 90 12.71 -19.43 3.96
CA LEU A 90 11.96 -18.24 4.38
C LEU A 90 12.70 -16.95 4.00
N ALA A 91 14.02 -16.91 4.21
CA ALA A 91 14.85 -15.79 3.78
C ALA A 91 14.72 -15.55 2.26
N LEU A 92 14.93 -16.57 1.42
CA LEU A 92 14.79 -16.41 -0.04
C LEU A 92 13.39 -15.96 -0.47
N ILE A 93 12.35 -16.39 0.23
CA ILE A 93 10.97 -15.97 -0.03
C ILE A 93 10.81 -14.49 0.34
N PHE A 94 11.28 -14.09 1.51
CA PHE A 94 11.33 -12.70 1.96
C PHE A 94 12.05 -11.82 0.93
N GLU A 95 13.27 -12.20 0.54
CA GLU A 95 14.10 -11.43 -0.41
C GLU A 95 13.43 -11.25 -1.77
N ARG A 96 12.75 -12.28 -2.27
CA ARG A 96 12.00 -12.21 -3.54
C ARG A 96 10.75 -11.33 -3.43
N ARG A 97 10.06 -11.36 -2.29
CA ARG A 97 8.82 -10.60 -2.07
C ARG A 97 9.09 -9.11 -1.88
N TYR A 98 10.19 -8.78 -1.18
CA TYR A 98 10.46 -7.40 -0.74
C TYR A 98 11.69 -6.77 -1.38
N GLY A 99 12.44 -7.52 -2.20
CA GLY A 99 13.58 -6.99 -2.97
C GLY A 99 14.80 -6.59 -2.13
N VAL A 100 14.91 -7.10 -0.90
CA VAL A 100 15.95 -6.75 0.08
C VAL A 100 16.53 -8.02 0.68
N SER A 101 17.85 -8.14 0.79
CA SER A 101 18.49 -9.31 1.42
C SER A 101 18.14 -9.41 2.91
N LEU A 102 18.06 -10.63 3.46
CA LEU A 102 17.80 -10.81 4.90
C LEU A 102 18.86 -10.12 5.75
N GLU A 103 20.15 -10.26 5.41
CA GLU A 103 21.25 -9.64 6.16
C GLU A 103 21.14 -8.12 6.18
N ARG A 104 20.82 -7.51 5.03
CA ARG A 104 20.62 -6.07 4.96
C ARG A 104 19.40 -5.63 5.78
N ALA A 105 18.32 -6.38 5.74
CA ALA A 105 17.14 -6.14 6.56
C ALA A 105 17.42 -6.19 8.07
N LEU A 106 18.36 -7.03 8.50
CA LEU A 106 18.77 -7.17 9.90
C LEU A 106 19.76 -6.08 10.32
N ASP A 107 20.72 -5.75 9.46
CA ASP A 107 21.83 -4.84 9.78
C ASP A 107 21.43 -3.37 9.61
N GLU A 108 20.67 -3.06 8.55
CA GLU A 108 20.28 -1.69 8.18
C GLU A 108 18.81 -1.39 8.48
N GLY A 109 18.04 -2.41 8.87
CA GLY A 109 16.58 -2.34 8.91
C GLY A 109 15.95 -2.54 7.53
N LEU A 110 14.62 -2.69 7.50
CA LEU A 110 13.88 -2.74 6.25
C LEU A 110 13.82 -1.36 5.60
N PRO A 111 14.00 -1.23 4.27
CA PRO A 111 13.58 -0.03 3.59
C PRO A 111 12.10 0.14 3.86
N VAL A 112 11.79 1.25 4.52
CA VAL A 112 10.43 1.68 4.78
C VAL A 112 9.78 1.79 3.40
N GLU A 113 8.70 1.04 3.14
CA GLU A 113 7.79 1.43 2.04
C GLU A 113 7.52 2.91 2.22
N PRO A 114 7.48 3.75 1.16
CA PRO A 114 7.46 5.21 1.30
C PRO A 114 6.53 5.55 2.45
N SER A 115 7.10 6.06 3.54
CA SER A 115 6.32 6.29 4.76
C SER A 115 5.12 7.12 4.34
N SER A 116 3.97 6.95 5.00
CA SER A 116 2.78 7.77 4.72
C SER A 116 3.21 9.23 4.50
N GLU A 117 4.07 9.71 5.40
CA GLU A 117 4.83 10.96 5.31
C GLU A 117 5.54 11.22 3.98
N GLU A 118 6.41 10.34 3.46
CA GLU A 118 7.06 10.56 2.16
C GLU A 118 6.04 10.63 1.01
N ALA A 119 5.00 9.80 1.07
CA ALA A 119 3.93 9.82 0.08
C ALA A 119 3.13 11.14 0.14
N HIS A 120 2.85 11.65 1.34
CA HIS A 120 2.23 12.95 1.57
C HIS A 120 3.13 14.10 1.11
N LEU A 121 4.44 14.05 1.41
CA LEU A 121 5.41 15.06 0.98
C LEU A 121 5.52 15.15 -0.55
N ARG A 122 5.39 14.02 -1.27
CA ARG A 122 5.35 14.03 -2.74
C ARG A 122 4.12 14.76 -3.26
N VAL A 123 2.95 14.49 -2.68
CA VAL A 123 1.71 15.21 -3.03
C VAL A 123 1.84 16.69 -2.67
N GLU A 124 2.32 17.01 -1.47
CA GLU A 124 2.49 18.37 -0.99
C GLU A 124 3.43 19.19 -1.89
N ARG A 125 4.50 18.60 -2.42
CA ARG A 125 5.36 19.26 -3.42
C ARG A 125 4.58 19.67 -4.68
N VAL A 126 3.66 18.83 -5.16
CA VAL A 126 2.78 19.14 -6.30
C VAL A 126 1.81 20.26 -5.92
N LEU A 127 1.22 20.22 -4.71
CA LEU A 127 0.33 21.28 -4.21
C LEU A 127 1.03 22.63 -4.13
N ARG A 128 2.28 22.68 -3.63
CA ARG A 128 3.08 23.91 -3.55
C ARG A 128 3.38 24.50 -4.93
N GLN A 129 3.52 23.67 -5.97
CA GLN A 129 3.76 24.13 -7.34
C GLN A 129 2.56 24.86 -7.96
N LEU A 130 1.36 24.73 -7.39
CA LEU A 130 0.18 25.50 -7.82
C LEU A 130 0.33 27.00 -7.51
N GLY A 131 1.17 27.36 -6.53
CA GLY A 131 1.31 28.75 -6.08
C GLY A 131 0.08 29.30 -5.36
N LEU A 132 -0.89 28.45 -5.03
CA LEU A 132 -2.08 28.79 -4.26
C LEU A 132 -1.84 28.53 -2.76
N PRO A 133 -2.32 29.42 -1.86
CA PRO A 133 -2.24 29.16 -0.43
C PRO A 133 -3.14 27.99 -0.04
N TYR A 134 -2.67 27.17 0.90
CA TYR A 134 -3.46 26.12 1.52
C TYR A 134 -3.07 25.96 2.99
N THR A 135 -3.98 25.38 3.77
CA THR A 135 -3.77 25.00 5.16
C THR A 135 -3.63 23.48 5.25
N VAL A 136 -2.72 23.00 6.10
CA VAL A 136 -2.63 21.58 6.46
C VAL A 136 -3.53 21.35 7.67
N LEU A 137 -4.55 20.50 7.54
CA LEU A 137 -5.41 20.14 8.67
C LEU A 137 -4.83 18.97 9.48
N ASP A 138 -4.39 17.92 8.79
CA ASP A 138 -3.71 16.77 9.36
C ASP A 138 -2.76 16.13 8.32
N GLU A 139 -2.10 15.03 8.70
CA GLU A 139 -1.23 14.29 7.79
C GLU A 139 -2.02 13.75 6.59
N GLY A 140 -1.71 14.28 5.40
CA GLY A 140 -2.40 13.89 4.17
C GLY A 140 -3.71 14.61 3.91
N HIS A 141 -4.01 15.68 4.65
CA HIS A 141 -5.22 16.49 4.46
C HIS A 141 -4.90 17.97 4.39
N TRP A 142 -5.25 18.56 3.24
CA TRP A 142 -5.06 19.97 2.95
C TRP A 142 -6.38 20.65 2.65
N VAL A 143 -6.47 21.96 2.86
CA VAL A 143 -7.62 22.78 2.49
C VAL A 143 -7.16 24.01 1.72
N PHE A 144 -7.79 24.23 0.58
CA PHE A 144 -7.67 25.45 -0.20
C PHE A 144 -8.91 26.31 0.03
N GLU A 145 -8.71 27.55 0.47
CA GLU A 145 -9.77 28.55 0.53
C GLU A 145 -9.87 29.20 -0.86
N LEU A 146 -10.90 28.83 -1.63
CA LEU A 146 -11.23 29.46 -2.91
C LEU A 146 -12.43 30.38 -2.72
N ASP A 147 -12.61 31.36 -3.61
CA ASP A 147 -13.66 32.38 -3.49
C ASP A 147 -15.08 31.78 -3.30
N ALA A 148 -15.34 30.63 -3.91
CA ALA A 148 -16.61 29.92 -3.88
C ALA A 148 -16.75 28.90 -2.73
N ALA A 149 -15.64 28.32 -2.26
CA ALA A 149 -15.68 27.17 -1.36
C ALA A 149 -14.34 26.88 -0.68
N SER A 150 -14.42 26.30 0.52
CA SER A 150 -13.28 25.61 1.16
C SER A 150 -13.16 24.20 0.56
N VAL A 151 -12.13 23.97 -0.25
CA VAL A 151 -11.91 22.70 -0.95
C VAL A 151 -10.87 21.87 -0.21
N HIS A 152 -11.30 20.72 0.27
CA HIS A 152 -10.48 19.73 0.94
C HIS A 152 -9.77 18.83 -0.07
N ILE A 153 -8.53 18.46 0.25
CA ILE A 153 -7.75 17.45 -0.45
C ILE A 153 -7.32 16.38 0.55
N ARG A 154 -7.71 15.12 0.32
CA ARG A 154 -7.37 13.97 1.19
C ARG A 154 -6.59 12.91 0.41
N HIS A 155 -5.41 12.55 0.89
CA HIS A 155 -4.57 11.51 0.31
C HIS A 155 -4.80 10.15 0.98
N TYR A 156 -5.17 9.16 0.18
CA TYR A 156 -5.31 7.77 0.60
C TYR A 156 -4.15 6.94 0.05
N VAL A 157 -3.09 6.79 0.86
CA VAL A 157 -1.84 6.12 0.46
C VAL A 157 -2.11 4.69 -0.02
N ALA A 158 -2.95 3.93 0.71
CA ALA A 158 -3.24 2.54 0.42
C ALA A 158 -3.94 2.31 -0.94
N SER A 159 -4.77 3.26 -1.37
CA SER A 159 -5.46 3.21 -2.67
C SER A 159 -4.73 3.98 -3.77
N GLY A 160 -3.68 4.73 -3.45
CA GLY A 160 -2.97 5.57 -4.41
C GLY A 160 -3.86 6.65 -5.02
N SER A 161 -4.78 7.21 -4.22
CA SER A 161 -5.77 8.18 -4.69
C SER A 161 -5.77 9.45 -3.85
N LEU A 162 -6.11 10.55 -4.52
CA LEU A 162 -6.27 11.87 -3.93
C LEU A 162 -7.73 12.31 -4.15
N ASP A 163 -8.48 12.46 -3.07
CA ASP A 163 -9.82 13.03 -3.15
C ASP A 163 -9.73 14.55 -3.01
N VAL A 164 -10.44 15.26 -3.86
CA VAL A 164 -10.60 16.71 -3.84
C VAL A 164 -12.09 16.96 -3.67
N TYR A 165 -12.53 17.60 -2.61
CA TYR A 165 -13.96 17.71 -2.34
C TYR A 165 -14.32 18.94 -1.52
N ALA A 166 -15.57 19.39 -1.66
CA ALA A 166 -16.15 20.47 -0.86
C ALA A 166 -17.60 20.10 -0.48
N PRO A 167 -18.00 20.28 0.80
CA PRO A 167 -19.40 20.11 1.19
C PRO A 167 -20.28 21.12 0.45
N VAL A 168 -21.44 20.65 0.00
CA VAL A 168 -22.44 21.46 -0.71
C VAL A 168 -23.61 21.77 0.23
N ARG A 169 -24.24 20.73 0.78
CA ARG A 169 -25.36 20.87 1.72
C ARG A 169 -25.51 19.61 2.57
N ALA A 170 -26.23 19.73 3.68
CA ALA A 170 -26.61 18.57 4.48
C ALA A 170 -27.48 17.61 3.65
N TRP A 171 -27.31 16.32 3.87
CA TRP A 171 -28.06 15.22 3.28
C TRP A 171 -28.85 14.53 4.39
N GLU A 172 -30.16 14.44 4.21
CA GLU A 172 -31.06 13.63 5.03
C GLU A 172 -31.69 12.52 4.17
N ASP A 173 -31.91 11.34 4.76
CA ASP A 173 -32.56 10.24 4.05
C ASP A 173 -33.99 10.64 3.62
N GLY A 174 -34.24 10.65 2.31
CA GLY A 174 -35.53 11.07 1.72
C GLY A 174 -35.55 12.46 1.09
N ASP A 175 -34.39 13.09 0.93
CA ASP A 175 -34.25 14.42 0.34
C ASP A 175 -34.46 14.42 -1.19
N GLU A 176 -35.66 14.82 -1.63
CA GLU A 176 -36.05 14.92 -3.05
C GLU A 176 -35.21 15.97 -3.82
N GLY A 177 -34.64 16.97 -3.14
CA GLY A 177 -33.77 17.99 -3.75
C GLY A 177 -32.37 17.47 -4.06
N ALA A 178 -32.00 16.26 -3.63
CA ALA A 178 -30.67 15.70 -3.87
C ALA A 178 -30.53 15.06 -5.26
N GLU A 179 -31.63 14.56 -5.83
CA GLU A 179 -31.60 13.86 -7.12
C GLU A 179 -31.10 14.74 -8.29
N PRO A 180 -31.51 16.01 -8.45
CA PRO A 180 -31.00 16.86 -9.52
C PRO A 180 -29.50 17.13 -9.40
N LEU A 181 -29.00 17.30 -8.17
CA LEU A 181 -27.58 17.55 -7.89
C LEU A 181 -26.72 16.32 -8.20
N LEU A 182 -27.17 15.12 -7.80
CA LEU A 182 -26.49 13.86 -8.13
C LEU A 182 -26.42 13.59 -9.64
N ARG A 183 -27.31 14.20 -10.44
CA ARG A 183 -27.28 14.09 -11.91
C ARG A 183 -26.24 15.02 -12.55
N GLN A 184 -25.61 15.94 -11.80
CA GLN A 184 -24.55 16.83 -12.29
C GLN A 184 -23.17 16.14 -12.42
N ASN A 185 -23.12 14.81 -12.36
CA ASN A 185 -21.89 14.04 -12.50
C ASN A 185 -21.31 14.18 -13.92
N GLY A 186 -20.12 14.77 -14.02
CA GLY A 186 -19.47 15.14 -15.28
C GLY A 186 -18.69 14.02 -15.98
N GLY A 187 -18.82 12.78 -15.50
CA GLY A 187 -18.17 11.60 -16.08
C GLY A 187 -16.73 11.39 -15.58
N SER A 188 -16.00 10.51 -16.28
CA SER A 188 -14.60 10.17 -15.98
C SER A 188 -13.72 10.45 -17.20
N VAL A 189 -12.72 11.32 -17.04
CA VAL A 189 -11.69 11.58 -18.07
C VAL A 189 -10.32 11.23 -17.53
N ALA A 190 -9.58 10.42 -18.29
CA ALA A 190 -8.22 10.00 -17.97
C ALA A 190 -8.04 9.36 -16.57
N GLY A 191 -9.07 8.69 -16.05
CA GLY A 191 -9.04 8.05 -14.73
C GLY A 191 -9.34 8.98 -13.56
N ALA A 192 -9.66 10.26 -13.83
CA ALA A 192 -10.21 11.19 -12.84
C ALA A 192 -11.75 11.19 -12.94
N PHE A 193 -12.41 11.05 -11.79
CA PHE A 193 -13.86 11.20 -11.67
C PHE A 193 -14.17 12.57 -11.07
N TRP A 194 -15.25 13.23 -11.49
CA TRP A 194 -15.81 14.38 -10.77
C TRP A 194 -17.35 14.41 -10.84
N GLY A 195 -17.97 14.93 -9.78
CA GLY A 195 -19.41 14.98 -9.64
C GLY A 195 -19.87 15.35 -8.24
N VAL A 196 -21.16 15.20 -7.97
CA VAL A 196 -21.73 15.30 -6.62
C VAL A 196 -21.85 13.89 -6.06
N CYS A 197 -21.24 13.65 -4.91
CA CYS A 197 -21.22 12.34 -4.25
C CYS A 197 -21.46 12.45 -2.74
N THR A 198 -21.86 11.34 -2.14
CA THR A 198 -21.84 11.14 -0.69
C THR A 198 -20.59 10.33 -0.34
N PHE A 199 -19.86 10.73 0.71
CA PHE A 199 -18.80 9.91 1.29
C PHE A 199 -19.30 9.28 2.58
N GLU A 200 -18.96 8.02 2.81
CA GLU A 200 -19.26 7.30 4.06
C GLU A 200 -18.69 8.02 5.29
N THR A 201 -17.60 8.77 5.12
CA THR A 201 -16.95 9.58 6.17
C THR A 201 -17.34 11.06 6.18
N ALA A 202 -18.04 11.57 5.17
CA ALA A 202 -18.40 12.99 5.13
C ALA A 202 -19.58 13.33 6.05
N GLY A 203 -20.33 12.33 6.52
CA GLY A 203 -21.41 12.49 7.49
C GLY A 203 -22.51 13.43 6.99
N ASP A 204 -23.68 12.91 6.67
CA ASP A 204 -24.88 13.73 6.47
C ASP A 204 -24.72 14.91 5.50
N HIS A 205 -23.83 14.85 4.49
CA HIS A 205 -23.61 15.94 3.52
C HIS A 205 -23.39 15.42 2.10
N LEU A 206 -23.95 16.16 1.13
CA LEU A 206 -23.55 16.12 -0.27
C LEU A 206 -22.23 16.85 -0.45
N CYS A 207 -21.35 16.28 -1.26
CA CYS A 207 -20.08 16.92 -1.61
C CYS A 207 -19.93 17.02 -3.12
N ALA A 208 -19.48 18.18 -3.60
CA ALA A 208 -18.82 18.27 -4.88
C ALA A 208 -17.46 17.59 -4.73
N CYS A 209 -17.13 16.67 -5.62
CA CYS A 209 -15.96 15.82 -5.46
C CYS A 209 -15.26 15.56 -6.79
N ALA A 210 -13.95 15.34 -6.71
CA ALA A 210 -13.11 14.80 -7.74
C ALA A 210 -12.12 13.80 -7.12
N ARG A 211 -11.71 12.78 -7.88
CA ARG A 211 -10.69 11.81 -7.45
C ARG A 211 -9.59 11.72 -8.49
N LEU A 212 -8.34 11.83 -8.06
CA LEU A 212 -7.15 11.74 -8.89
C LEU A 212 -6.29 10.54 -8.48
N ALA A 213 -5.63 9.90 -9.45
CA ALA A 213 -4.57 8.95 -9.15
C ALA A 213 -3.30 9.68 -8.70
N THR A 214 -2.62 9.20 -7.66
CA THR A 214 -1.39 9.83 -7.15
C THR A 214 -0.16 9.45 -7.96
N ALA A 215 -0.22 8.32 -8.68
CA ALA A 215 0.81 7.91 -9.61
C ALA A 215 0.86 8.86 -10.81
N GLY A 216 1.98 9.58 -10.97
CA GLY A 216 2.15 10.55 -12.05
C GLY A 216 1.35 11.85 -11.87
N LEU A 217 0.97 12.18 -10.63
CA LEU A 217 0.26 13.41 -10.32
C LEU A 217 1.06 14.64 -10.76
N VAL A 218 0.41 15.55 -11.47
CA VAL A 218 1.01 16.80 -11.97
C VAL A 218 0.16 18.01 -11.56
N PRO A 219 0.76 19.20 -11.37
CA PRO A 219 0.03 20.38 -10.90
C PRO A 219 -1.22 20.74 -11.74
N PRO A 220 -1.19 20.69 -13.10
CA PRO A 220 -2.39 21.00 -13.90
C PRO A 220 -3.59 20.11 -13.59
N ALA A 221 -3.37 18.83 -13.23
CA ALA A 221 -4.46 17.92 -12.88
C ALA A 221 -5.13 18.32 -11.56
N VAL A 222 -4.34 18.75 -10.56
CA VAL A 222 -4.88 19.24 -9.29
C VAL A 222 -5.59 20.57 -9.47
N SER A 223 -5.01 21.48 -10.26
CA SER A 223 -5.64 22.77 -10.57
C SER A 223 -6.99 22.59 -11.26
N PHE A 224 -7.08 21.65 -12.20
CA PHE A 224 -8.34 21.33 -12.88
C PHE A 224 -9.36 20.77 -11.89
N ALA A 225 -8.97 19.83 -11.02
CA ALA A 225 -9.87 19.26 -10.02
C ALA A 225 -10.40 20.31 -9.03
N LEU A 226 -9.54 21.21 -8.54
CA LEU A 226 -9.94 22.32 -7.67
C LEU A 226 -10.99 23.23 -8.35
N ALA A 227 -10.73 23.62 -9.61
CA ALA A 227 -11.65 24.46 -10.37
C ALA A 227 -12.99 23.75 -10.65
N SER A 228 -12.96 22.46 -11.01
CA SER A 228 -14.17 21.68 -11.24
C SER A 228 -15.02 21.53 -9.98
N VAL A 229 -14.38 21.27 -8.83
CA VAL A 229 -15.10 21.17 -7.54
C VAL A 229 -15.72 22.52 -7.17
N ALA A 230 -14.98 23.63 -7.29
CA ALA A 230 -15.52 24.97 -7.02
C ALA A 230 -16.73 25.30 -7.93
N GLN A 231 -16.63 24.99 -9.23
CA GLN A 231 -17.74 25.21 -10.17
C GLN A 231 -18.98 24.37 -9.83
N LEU A 232 -18.80 23.14 -9.35
CA LEU A 232 -19.90 22.30 -8.90
C LEU A 232 -20.57 22.87 -7.64
N VAL A 233 -19.79 23.47 -6.72
CA VAL A 233 -20.35 24.15 -5.55
C VAL A 233 -21.15 25.38 -5.97
N ASP A 234 -20.60 26.24 -6.82
CA ASP A 234 -21.31 27.44 -7.33
C ASP A 234 -22.61 27.06 -8.06
N ALA A 235 -22.57 26.01 -8.89
CA ALA A 235 -23.74 25.52 -9.61
C ALA A 235 -24.82 24.98 -8.66
N ALA A 236 -24.42 24.27 -7.61
CA ALA A 236 -25.35 23.75 -6.61
C ALA A 236 -25.97 24.87 -5.76
N GLN A 237 -25.17 25.84 -5.31
CA GLN A 237 -25.68 26.99 -4.55
C GLN A 237 -26.62 27.88 -5.37
N SER A 238 -26.37 28.02 -6.68
CA SER A 238 -27.25 28.77 -7.58
C SER A 238 -28.58 28.05 -7.78
N ALA A 239 -28.57 26.71 -7.84
CA ALA A 239 -29.80 25.91 -7.96
C ALA A 239 -30.69 26.04 -6.71
N ASP A 240 -30.10 26.10 -5.51
CA ASP A 240 -30.83 26.27 -4.25
C ASP A 240 -31.40 27.71 -4.07
N ALA A 241 -30.92 28.70 -4.82
CA ALA A 241 -31.38 30.09 -4.74
C ALA A 241 -32.57 30.43 -5.65
N ASP A 242 -32.86 29.57 -6.62
CA ASP A 242 -33.94 29.73 -7.60
C ASP A 242 -35.24 28.97 -7.22
N ASP A 243 -35.23 28.21 -6.11
CA ASP A 243 -36.37 27.53 -5.46
C ASP A 243 -36.95 28.34 -4.27
#